data_AF-A0A5E5PTU1-F1
#
_entry.id   AF-A0A5E5PTU1-F1
#
_cell.length_a   1.000
_cell.length_b   1.000
_cell.length_c   1.000
_cell.angle_alpha   90.00
_cell.angle_beta   90.00
_cell.angle_gamma   90.00
#
_symmetry.space_group_name_H-M   'P 1'
#
loop_
_entity.id
_entity.type
_entity.pdbx_description
1 polymer ?
#
loop_
_entity_poly.entity_id
_entity_poly.type
_entity_poly.pdbx_seq_one_letter_code
_entity_poly.pdbx_strand_id
1 'polypeptide(L)'
;MSSIEFYRQTYTYDTGNNLSNLSHQANSSTWQQTLIIHPNNNRGTENNNQNNFDANGNLLNLDNIGNLDWHYNNTLNQLTKTDKSNTTEYYIYDYQGNRVRTVIESNTIFKNKRYKYGKIISF
;
A
#
# COMPACT_ATOMS: atom_id res chain seq x y z
N MET A 1 -19.67 -22.11 0.82
CA MET A 1 -18.48 -22.67 1.48
C MET A 1 -17.26 -22.19 0.72
N SER A 2 -16.29 -21.55 1.38
CA SER A 2 -14.99 -21.32 0.78
C SER A 2 -14.20 -22.62 0.91
N SER A 3 -13.84 -23.24 -0.21
CA SER A 3 -13.02 -24.44 -0.22
C SER A 3 -11.59 -24.04 0.08
N ILE A 4 -11.01 -24.59 1.15
CA ILE A 4 -9.57 -24.55 1.36
C ILE A 4 -8.94 -25.44 0.30
N GLU A 5 -8.02 -24.90 -0.48
CA GLU A 5 -7.22 -25.65 -1.44
C GLU A 5 -5.73 -25.40 -1.24
N PHE A 6 -4.91 -26.33 -1.74
CA PHE A 6 -3.48 -26.13 -1.83
C PHE A 6 -3.15 -25.21 -3.00
N TYR A 7 -2.13 -24.38 -2.80
CA TYR A 7 -1.55 -23.56 -3.85
C TYR A 7 -0.02 -23.66 -3.79
N ARG A 8 0.64 -23.24 -4.87
CA ARG A 8 2.08 -23.04 -4.97
C ARG A 8 2.34 -21.62 -5.44
N GLN A 9 3.30 -20.95 -4.80
CA GLN A 9 3.83 -19.68 -5.27
C GLN A 9 5.31 -19.81 -5.61
N THR A 10 5.70 -19.21 -6.72
CA THR A 10 7.09 -19.12 -7.18
C THR A 10 7.49 -17.65 -7.25
N TYR A 11 8.63 -17.32 -6.67
CA TYR A 11 9.16 -15.97 -6.56
C TYR A 11 10.47 -15.87 -7.35
N THR A 12 10.59 -14.86 -8.19
CA THR A 12 11.82 -14.55 -8.92
C THR A 12 12.38 -13.24 -8.39
N TYR A 13 13.69 -13.24 -8.12
CA TYR A 13 14.43 -12.08 -7.66
C TYR A 13 15.49 -11.67 -8.66
N ASP A 14 15.77 -10.38 -8.77
CA ASP A 14 16.93 -9.87 -9.49
C ASP A 14 18.23 -10.05 -8.66
N THR A 15 19.37 -9.62 -9.20
CA THR A 15 20.67 -9.67 -8.50
C THR A 15 20.78 -8.71 -7.31
N GLY A 16 19.87 -7.73 -7.20
CA GLY A 16 19.74 -6.81 -6.07
C GLY A 16 18.81 -7.33 -4.97
N ASN A 17 18.27 -8.55 -5.11
CA ASN A 17 17.26 -9.16 -4.25
C ASN A 17 15.90 -8.45 -4.27
N ASN A 18 15.56 -7.74 -5.36
CA ASN A 18 14.22 -7.20 -5.56
C ASN A 18 13.32 -8.29 -6.16
N LEU A 19 12.09 -8.41 -5.64
CA LEU A 19 11.08 -9.29 -6.24
C LEU A 19 10.71 -8.74 -7.63
N SER A 20 10.93 -9.52 -8.69
CA SER A 20 10.60 -9.14 -10.06
C SER A 20 9.38 -9.87 -10.60
N ASN A 21 9.09 -11.07 -10.09
CA ASN A 21 7.92 -11.84 -10.49
C ASN A 21 7.39 -12.73 -9.36
N LEU A 22 6.07 -12.75 -9.21
CA LEU A 22 5.33 -13.69 -8.36
C LEU A 22 4.33 -14.44 -9.23
N SER A 23 4.47 -15.76 -9.30
CA SER A 23 3.48 -16.63 -9.95
C SER A 23 2.75 -17.45 -8.89
N HIS A 24 1.41 -17.40 -8.93
CA HIS A 24 0.53 -18.19 -8.08
C HIS A 24 -0.19 -19.26 -8.91
N GLN A 25 -0.20 -20.48 -8.41
CA GLN A 25 -0.91 -21.62 -9.00
C GLN A 25 -1.74 -22.34 -7.95
N ALA A 26 -3.04 -22.40 -8.16
CA ALA A 26 -4.00 -23.21 -7.41
C ALA A 26 -4.97 -23.86 -8.41
N ASN A 27 -5.78 -24.83 -7.96
CA ASN A 27 -6.75 -25.46 -8.85
C ASN A 27 -7.87 -24.48 -9.25
N SER A 28 -8.26 -23.57 -8.35
CA SER A 28 -9.31 -22.58 -8.65
C SER A 28 -8.82 -21.38 -9.46
N SER A 29 -7.53 -21.05 -9.39
CA SER A 29 -7.01 -19.83 -10.00
C SER A 29 -5.49 -19.89 -10.23
N THR A 30 -5.06 -19.28 -11.33
CA THR A 30 -3.66 -19.03 -11.64
C THR A 30 -3.52 -17.57 -12.03
N TRP A 31 -2.54 -16.88 -11.44
CA TRP A 31 -2.24 -15.48 -11.74
C TRP A 31 -0.75 -15.19 -11.58
N GLN A 32 -0.32 -14.08 -12.17
CA GLN A 32 1.04 -13.59 -12.10
C GLN A 32 1.05 -12.10 -11.78
N GLN A 33 2.07 -11.67 -11.04
CA GLN A 33 2.38 -10.28 -10.77
C GLN A 33 3.83 -10.04 -11.18
N THR A 34 4.03 -9.10 -12.09
CA THR A 34 5.37 -8.72 -12.58
C THR A 34 5.67 -7.31 -12.09
N LEU A 35 6.84 -7.15 -11.47
CA LEU A 35 7.35 -5.87 -11.00
C LEU A 35 8.52 -5.48 -11.89
N ILE A 36 8.44 -4.28 -12.47
CA ILE A 36 9.51 -3.73 -13.29
C ILE A 36 10.38 -2.88 -12.37
N ILE A 37 11.60 -3.37 -12.13
CA ILE A 37 12.58 -2.73 -11.26
C ILE A 37 13.40 -1.74 -12.08
N HIS A 38 13.59 -0.53 -11.55
CA HIS A 38 14.43 0.47 -12.19
C HIS A 38 15.90 0.02 -12.23
N PRO A 39 16.65 0.31 -13.30
CA PRO A 39 18.00 -0.23 -13.50
C PRO A 39 19.04 0.27 -12.49
N ASN A 40 18.81 1.41 -11.85
CA ASN A 40 19.81 2.12 -11.04
C ASN A 40 19.43 2.25 -9.56
N ASN A 41 18.32 1.65 -9.13
CA ASN A 41 17.89 1.65 -7.73
C ASN A 41 16.90 0.50 -7.46
N ASN A 42 16.50 0.32 -6.21
CA ASN A 42 15.59 -0.75 -5.78
C ASN A 42 14.10 -0.36 -5.85
N ARG A 43 13.73 0.62 -6.69
CA ARG A 43 12.33 1.02 -6.85
C ARG A 43 11.73 0.20 -7.99
N GLY A 44 10.53 -0.33 -7.78
CA GLY A 44 9.81 -1.06 -8.83
C GLY A 44 8.31 -1.04 -8.65
N THR A 45 7.59 -1.10 -9.76
CA THR A 45 6.12 -1.08 -9.84
C THR A 45 5.65 -1.96 -11.00
N GLU A 46 4.34 -2.24 -11.07
CA GLU A 46 3.78 -3.09 -12.13
C GLU A 46 3.76 -2.40 -13.51
N ASN A 47 3.72 -1.07 -13.53
CA ASN A 47 3.55 -0.27 -14.76
C ASN A 47 4.85 0.42 -15.28
N ASN A 48 6.01 0.25 -14.63
CA ASN A 48 7.32 0.88 -14.96
C ASN A 48 7.31 2.41 -15.18
N ASN A 49 6.35 3.13 -14.60
CA ASN A 49 6.29 4.56 -14.79
C ASN A 49 7.34 5.27 -13.93
N GLN A 50 8.24 6.02 -14.58
CA GLN A 50 9.28 6.80 -13.89
C GLN A 50 8.71 7.84 -12.91
N ASN A 51 7.46 8.27 -13.12
CA ASN A 51 6.77 9.25 -12.27
C ASN A 51 6.02 8.61 -11.09
N ASN A 52 6.25 7.34 -10.79
CA ASN A 52 5.63 6.67 -9.65
C ASN A 52 6.24 7.06 -8.32
N PHE A 53 7.40 7.72 -8.30
CA PHE A 53 8.08 8.08 -7.06
C PHE A 53 8.40 9.57 -7.03
N ASP A 54 8.29 10.18 -5.86
CA ASP A 54 8.84 11.52 -5.65
C ASP A 54 10.38 11.49 -5.57
N ALA A 55 10.98 12.68 -5.42
CA ALA A 55 12.43 12.85 -5.31
C ALA A 55 13.03 12.08 -4.11
N ASN A 56 12.28 11.96 -3.01
CA ASN A 56 12.71 11.24 -1.80
C ASN A 56 12.55 9.72 -1.94
N GLY A 57 11.78 9.26 -2.93
CA GLY A 57 11.53 7.85 -3.19
C GLY A 57 10.26 7.30 -2.61
N ASN A 58 9.33 8.17 -2.22
CA ASN A 58 8.01 7.73 -1.80
C ASN A 58 7.12 7.46 -3.02
N LEU A 59 6.33 6.39 -2.97
CA LEU A 59 5.42 6.00 -4.05
C LEU A 59 4.25 7.00 -4.15
N LEU A 60 3.96 7.50 -5.35
CA LEU A 60 2.91 8.49 -5.65
C LEU A 60 1.62 7.87 -6.18
N ASN A 61 1.71 6.66 -6.74
CA ASN A 61 0.56 5.96 -7.29
C ASN A 61 0.62 4.47 -6.94
N LEU A 62 -0.48 3.97 -6.37
CA LEU A 62 -0.75 2.55 -6.23
C LEU A 62 -1.67 2.14 -7.37
N ASP A 63 -1.14 1.32 -8.28
CA ASP A 63 -1.87 0.82 -9.44
C ASP A 63 -3.24 0.25 -9.04
N ASN A 64 -4.29 0.70 -9.72
CA ASN A 64 -5.69 0.33 -9.49
C ASN A 64 -6.27 0.66 -8.09
N ILE A 65 -5.52 1.35 -7.22
CA ILE A 65 -5.97 1.72 -5.88
C ILE A 65 -6.16 3.23 -5.76
N GLY A 66 -5.13 4.03 -6.04
CA GLY A 66 -5.19 5.47 -5.82
C GLY A 66 -3.85 6.20 -5.79
N ASN A 67 -3.92 7.50 -5.55
CA ASN A 67 -2.77 8.38 -5.41
C ASN A 67 -2.38 8.57 -3.96
N LEU A 68 -1.08 8.66 -3.71
CA LEU A 68 -0.48 8.81 -2.38
C LEU A 68 0.20 10.17 -2.28
N ASP A 69 -0.13 10.93 -1.24
CA ASP A 69 0.54 12.18 -0.90
C ASP A 69 1.31 12.03 0.41
N TRP A 70 2.48 12.65 0.48
CA TRP A 70 3.43 12.48 1.58
C TRP A 70 3.68 13.79 2.30
N HIS A 71 3.88 13.71 3.61
CA HIS A 71 4.45 14.81 4.37
C HIS A 71 5.94 14.97 4.05
N TYR A 72 6.50 16.14 4.36
CA TYR A 72 7.92 16.45 4.14
C TYR A 72 8.88 15.47 4.87
N ASN A 73 8.41 14.85 5.94
CA ASN A 73 9.16 13.86 6.74
C ASN A 73 8.94 12.41 6.25
N ASN A 74 8.43 12.21 5.04
CA ASN A 74 8.19 10.91 4.40
C ASN A 74 7.18 10.01 5.12
N THR A 75 6.28 10.57 5.94
CA THR A 75 5.09 9.84 6.41
C THR A 75 3.92 10.04 5.44
N LEU A 76 3.13 8.99 5.22
CA LEU A 76 2.00 9.04 4.29
C LEU A 76 0.93 9.99 4.85
N ASN A 77 0.65 11.09 4.16
CA ASN A 77 -0.35 12.10 4.54
C ASN A 77 -1.75 11.67 4.11
N GLN A 78 -1.89 11.29 2.84
CA GLN A 78 -3.18 11.08 2.20
C GLN A 78 -3.14 9.93 1.19
N LEU A 79 -4.24 9.17 1.10
CA LEU A 79 -4.54 8.27 0.00
C LEU A 79 -5.87 8.71 -0.62
N THR A 80 -5.85 9.09 -1.89
CA THR A 80 -7.04 9.39 -2.68
C THR A 80 -7.35 8.20 -3.58
N LYS A 81 -8.43 7.47 -3.28
CA LYS A 81 -8.79 6.26 -4.04
C LYS A 81 -9.40 6.62 -5.39
N THR A 82 -9.03 5.88 -6.42
CA THR A 82 -9.61 6.01 -7.78
C THR A 82 -10.97 5.30 -7.92
N ASP A 83 -11.54 4.81 -6.83
CA ASP A 83 -12.83 4.11 -6.87
C ASP A 83 -14.03 5.07 -7.01
N LYS A 84 -15.21 4.50 -7.32
CA LYS A 84 -16.44 5.29 -7.54
C LYS A 84 -16.93 6.05 -6.30
N SER A 85 -16.40 5.74 -5.12
CA SER A 85 -16.81 6.39 -3.87
C SER A 85 -16.05 7.69 -3.59
N ASN A 86 -15.02 7.98 -4.39
CA ASN A 86 -14.10 9.09 -4.20
C ASN A 86 -13.61 9.17 -2.75
N THR A 87 -13.22 8.02 -2.21
CA THR A 87 -12.81 7.92 -0.82
C THR A 87 -11.41 8.49 -0.66
N THR A 88 -11.27 9.44 0.26
CA THR A 88 -9.98 9.97 0.69
C THR A 88 -9.70 9.54 2.12
N GLU A 89 -8.52 8.98 2.34
CA GLU A 89 -8.01 8.65 3.67
C GLU A 89 -6.90 9.63 4.05
N TYR A 90 -6.99 10.19 5.25
CA TYR A 90 -5.95 11.05 5.83
C TYR A 90 -5.34 10.37 7.05
N TYR A 91 -4.03 10.53 7.23
CA TYR A 91 -3.29 9.89 8.32
C TYR A 91 -2.55 10.94 9.16
N ILE A 92 -2.70 10.85 10.48
CA ILE A 92 -2.08 11.79 11.43
C ILE A 92 -1.16 11.00 12.35
N TYR A 93 0.03 11.54 12.58
CA TYR A 93 1.09 10.92 13.36
C TYR A 93 1.40 11.76 14.60
N ASP A 94 1.86 11.11 15.66
CA ASP A 94 2.45 11.80 16.81
C ASP A 94 3.90 12.23 16.52
N TYR A 95 4.53 12.88 17.50
CA TYR A 95 5.91 13.38 17.37
C TYR A 95 6.97 12.28 17.26
N GLN A 96 6.61 11.01 17.56
CA GLN A 96 7.50 9.86 17.42
C GLN A 96 7.32 9.15 16.06
N GLY A 97 6.38 9.63 15.23
CA GLY A 97 6.07 9.03 13.93
C GLY A 97 5.06 7.89 14.00
N ASN A 98 4.39 7.67 15.14
CA ASN A 98 3.33 6.65 15.22
C ASN A 98 2.02 7.21 14.66
N ARG A 99 1.34 6.44 13.82
CA ARG A 99 0.01 6.83 13.32
C ARG A 99 -1.02 6.76 14.44
N VAL A 100 -1.53 7.91 14.87
CA VAL A 100 -2.50 8.04 15.97
C VAL A 100 -3.95 8.22 15.48
N ARG A 101 -4.14 8.58 14.22
CA ARG A 101 -5.49 8.74 13.65
C ARG A 101 -5.53 8.48 12.15
N THR A 102 -6.65 7.90 11.73
CA THR A 102 -7.06 7.81 10.32
C THR A 102 -8.44 8.45 10.18
N VAL A 103 -8.60 9.35 9.21
CA VAL A 103 -9.89 9.94 8.85
C VAL A 103 -10.25 9.45 7.46
N ILE A 104 -11.45 8.87 7.31
CA ILE A 104 -11.95 8.42 6.02
C ILE A 104 -13.11 9.32 5.64
N GLU A 105 -12.95 10.01 4.52
CA GLU A 105 -13.96 10.83 3.88
C GLU A 105 -14.45 10.09 2.63
N SER A 106 -15.75 9.85 2.55
CA SER A 106 -16.38 9.30 1.35
C SER A 106 -17.72 9.99 1.15
N ASN A 107 -18.18 10.08 -0.09
CA ASN A 107 -19.45 10.72 -0.43
C ASN A 107 -20.69 10.04 0.20
N THR A 108 -20.52 8.86 0.83
CA THR A 108 -21.62 8.10 1.41
C THR A 108 -21.55 7.94 2.93
N ILE A 109 -20.38 7.99 3.59
CA ILE A 109 -20.28 7.90 5.07
C ILE A 109 -19.00 8.56 5.61
N PHE A 110 -19.13 9.57 6.48
CA PHE A 110 -18.02 9.99 7.37
C PHE A 110 -17.84 8.96 8.49
N LYS A 111 -16.73 8.20 8.50
CA LYS A 111 -16.36 7.31 9.61
C LYS A 111 -15.03 7.75 10.22
N ASN A 112 -15.06 8.21 11.47
CA ASN A 112 -13.86 8.57 12.22
C ASN A 112 -13.44 7.38 13.10
N LYS A 113 -12.24 6.83 12.87
CA LYS A 113 -11.67 5.76 13.71
C LYS A 113 -10.45 6.31 14.45
N ARG A 114 -10.58 6.53 15.76
CA ARG A 114 -9.48 6.94 16.63
C ARG A 114 -8.92 5.73 17.37
N TYR A 115 -7.62 5.48 17.22
CA TYR A 115 -6.90 4.52 18.05
C TYR A 115 -6.42 5.26 19.30
N LYS A 116 -7.10 5.03 20.43
CA LYS A 116 -6.78 5.67 21.71
C LYS A 116 -5.73 4.82 22.43
N TYR A 117 -4.45 5.13 22.25
CA TYR A 117 -3.41 4.60 23.15
C TYR A 117 -3.45 5.40 24.46
N GLY A 118 -4.16 4.85 25.45
CA GLY A 118 -4.24 5.39 26.80
C GLY A 118 -4.51 4.25 27.79
N LYS A 119 -3.46 3.85 28.50
CA LYS A 119 -3.40 2.99 29.69
C LYS A 119 -4.76 2.80 30.39
N ILE A 120 -5.27 1.58 30.44
CA ILE A 120 -6.21 1.15 31.48
C ILE A 120 -5.42 0.22 32.39
N ILE A 121 -5.00 0.76 33.54
CA ILE A 121 -4.73 -0.06 34.71
C ILE A 121 -6.11 -0.43 35.26
N SER A 122 -6.39 -1.72 35.39
CA SER A 122 -7.46 -2.20 36.24
C SER A 122 -6.88 -3.28 37.14
N PHE A 123 -7.07 -3.08 38.45
CA PHE A 123 -6.81 -4.07 39.50
C PHE A 123 -7.71 -5.30 39.34
#